data_AF-A0A0C5E3H0-F1
#
_entry.id   AF-A0A0C5E3H0-F1
#
_cell.length_a   1.000
_cell.length_b   1.000
_cell.length_c   1.000
_cell.angle_alpha   90.00
_cell.angle_beta   90.00
_cell.angle_gamma   90.00
#
_symmetry.space_group_name_H-M   'P 1'
#
loop_
_entity.id
_entity.type
_entity.pdbx_description
1 polymer ?
#
loop_
_entity_poly.entity_id
_entity_poly.type
_entity_poly.pdbx_seq_one_letter_code
_entity_poly.pdbx_strand_id
1 'polypeptide(L)'
;NLSNGEPHFTLSQVALNDVIMIFAFAPIVGLLLGLSAITVPWETLLLSVLVYIVVPLVIANVWRNALLRGEHGYLRLQRVLDRMHPVSLLALLTTLVLLFGFQGDQIIAQPLIIVLLAVPILIQVFFNSGLAYLLNRAVRSPHCIAGPSALIGASNFFD
;
A
#
# COMPACT_ATOMS: atom_id res chain seq x y z
N ASN A 1 11.44 10.61 4.68
CA ASN A 1 12.85 10.88 5.01
C ASN A 1 13.75 11.07 3.79
N LEU A 2 13.73 10.23 2.75
CA LEU A 2 14.66 10.38 1.61
C LEU A 2 14.31 11.53 0.64
N SER A 3 13.06 12.01 0.62
CA SER A 3 12.59 13.11 -0.23
C SER A 3 12.23 14.40 0.53
N ASN A 4 12.59 14.51 1.82
CA ASN A 4 12.15 15.60 2.73
C ASN A 4 10.63 15.85 2.70
N GLY A 5 9.87 14.77 2.50
CA GLY A 5 8.42 14.78 2.47
C GLY A 5 7.78 14.83 3.85
N GLU A 6 6.65 15.54 3.98
CA GLU A 6 5.89 15.66 5.24
C GLU A 6 5.21 14.32 5.59
N PRO A 7 5.63 13.65 6.70
CA PRO A 7 5.10 12.33 7.06
C PRO A 7 3.60 12.35 7.37
N HIS A 8 3.11 13.41 8.00
CA HIS A 8 1.68 13.54 8.35
C HIS A 8 0.78 13.63 7.11
N PHE A 9 1.26 14.30 6.06
CA PHE A 9 0.54 14.42 4.80
C PHE A 9 0.50 13.10 4.04
N THR A 10 1.62 12.37 4.04
CA THR A 10 1.73 11.03 3.45
C THR A 10 0.75 10.06 4.13
N LEU A 11 0.75 10.03 5.47
CA LEU A 11 -0.16 9.19 6.25
C LEU A 11 -1.64 9.52 6.00
N SER A 12 -1.97 10.81 5.91
CA SER A 12 -3.35 11.26 5.65
C SER A 12 -3.84 10.86 4.26
N GLN A 13 -2.98 10.93 3.25
CA GLN A 13 -3.32 10.50 1.90
C GLN A 13 -3.51 8.99 1.78
N VAL A 14 -2.65 8.18 2.42
CA VAL A 14 -2.80 6.72 2.46
C VAL A 14 -4.13 6.37 3.14
N ALA A 15 -4.42 6.97 4.30
CA ALA A 15 -5.68 6.76 4.99
C ALA A 15 -6.90 7.16 4.14
N LEU A 16 -6.83 8.28 3.43
CA LEU A 16 -7.91 8.71 2.52
C LEU A 16 -8.10 7.74 1.36
N ASN A 17 -7.01 7.27 0.76
CA ASN A 17 -7.04 6.29 -0.33
C ASN A 17 -7.70 4.97 0.13
N ASP A 18 -7.32 4.45 1.30
CA ASP A 18 -7.90 3.25 1.88
C ASP A 18 -9.42 3.40 2.16
N VAL A 19 -9.84 4.55 2.69
CA VAL A 19 -11.26 4.84 2.92
C VAL A 19 -12.05 4.87 1.61
N ILE A 20 -11.53 5.54 0.59
CA ILE A 20 -12.16 5.56 -0.74
C ILE A 20 -12.24 4.14 -1.32
N MET A 21 -11.20 3.32 -1.15
CA MET A 21 -11.21 1.93 -1.61
C MET A 21 -12.33 1.12 -0.97
N ILE A 22 -12.53 1.25 0.35
CA ILE A 22 -13.56 0.49 1.08
C ILE A 22 -14.98 0.94 0.73
N PHE A 23 -15.23 2.25 0.63
CA PHE A 23 -16.60 2.77 0.50
C PHE A 23 -17.04 3.06 -0.94
N ALA A 24 -16.11 3.28 -1.87
CA ALA A 24 -16.44 3.54 -3.27
C ALA A 24 -16.00 2.37 -4.18
N PHE A 25 -14.71 2.02 -4.17
CA PHE A 25 -14.17 1.05 -5.12
C PHE A 25 -14.74 -0.36 -4.92
N ALA A 26 -14.65 -0.91 -3.71
CA ALA A 26 -15.10 -2.29 -3.44
C ALA A 26 -16.62 -2.49 -3.74
N PRO A 27 -17.54 -1.58 -3.37
CA PRO A 27 -18.94 -1.69 -3.76
C PRO A 27 -19.18 -1.60 -5.27
N ILE A 28 -18.49 -0.69 -5.97
CA ILE A 28 -18.63 -0.53 -7.43
C ILE A 28 -18.17 -1.79 -8.14
N VAL A 29 -17.01 -2.35 -7.77
CA VAL A 29 -16.50 -3.60 -8.34
C VAL A 29 -17.46 -4.76 -8.06
N GLY A 30 -17.97 -4.86 -6.82
CA GLY A 30 -18.98 -5.86 -6.47
C GLY A 30 -20.24 -5.78 -7.33
N LEU A 31 -20.74 -4.57 -7.59
CA LEU A 31 -21.88 -4.33 -8.47
C LEU A 31 -21.57 -4.73 -9.93
N LEU A 32 -20.43 -4.30 -10.48
CA LEU A 32 -20.03 -4.58 -11.86
C LEU A 32 -19.82 -6.08 -12.12
N LEU A 33 -19.24 -6.81 -11.16
CA LEU A 33 -19.06 -8.25 -11.24
C LEU A 33 -20.38 -9.01 -11.07
N GLY A 34 -21.27 -8.53 -10.20
CA GLY A 34 -22.62 -9.06 -10.03
C GLY A 34 -23.48 -8.94 -11.30
N LEU A 35 -23.33 -7.83 -12.04
CA LEU A 35 -23.98 -7.63 -13.35
C LEU A 35 -23.41 -8.55 -14.45
N SER A 36 -22.18 -9.05 -14.28
CA SER A 36 -21.50 -9.95 -15.22
C SER A 36 -21.76 -11.44 -14.94
N ALA A 37 -22.69 -11.76 -14.02
CA ALA A 37 -23.03 -13.11 -13.58
C ALA A 37 -21.83 -13.94 -13.01
N ILE A 38 -20.74 -13.28 -12.64
CA ILE A 38 -19.61 -13.92 -11.96
C ILE A 38 -19.97 -14.02 -10.48
N THR A 39 -20.06 -15.24 -9.95
CA THR A 39 -20.35 -15.47 -8.53
C THR A 39 -19.17 -14.99 -7.68
N VAL A 40 -19.36 -13.88 -6.98
CA VAL A 40 -18.37 -13.36 -6.04
C VAL A 40 -18.40 -14.20 -4.75
N PRO A 41 -17.28 -14.80 -4.32
CA PRO A 41 -17.24 -15.62 -3.11
C PRO A 41 -17.16 -14.72 -1.85
N TRP A 42 -18.29 -14.11 -1.49
CA TRP A 42 -18.40 -13.14 -0.40
C TRP A 42 -17.89 -13.67 0.96
N GLU A 43 -18.12 -14.94 1.26
CA GLU A 43 -17.64 -15.57 2.48
C GLU A 43 -16.11 -15.56 2.56
N THR A 44 -15.44 -15.99 1.48
CA THR A 44 -13.98 -16.01 1.41
C THR A 44 -13.38 -14.61 1.43
N LEU A 45 -14.02 -13.65 0.75
CA LEU A 45 -13.57 -12.26 0.75
C LEU A 45 -13.66 -11.65 2.16
N LEU A 46 -14.81 -11.82 2.83
CA LEU A 46 -15.01 -11.30 4.19
C LEU A 46 -14.03 -11.96 5.17
N LEU A 47 -13.83 -13.28 5.07
CA LEU A 47 -12.83 -13.99 5.87
C LEU A 47 -11.42 -13.44 5.62
N SER A 48 -11.05 -13.25 4.37
CA SER A 48 -9.72 -12.73 4.00
C SER A 48 -9.49 -11.32 4.53
N VAL A 49 -10.48 -10.42 4.38
CA VAL A 49 -10.40 -9.06 4.95
C VAL A 49 -10.28 -9.11 6.47
N LEU A 50 -11.06 -9.95 7.14
CA LEU A 50 -11.01 -10.08 8.59
C LEU A 50 -9.64 -10.56 9.06
N VAL A 51 -9.10 -11.61 8.43
CA VAL A 51 -7.84 -12.26 8.83
C VAL A 51 -6.62 -11.42 8.45
N TYR A 52 -6.56 -10.87 7.23
CA TYR A 52 -5.38 -10.18 6.73
C TYR A 52 -5.35 -8.68 7.07
N ILE A 53 -6.49 -8.05 7.36
CA ILE A 53 -6.57 -6.61 7.65
C ILE A 53 -7.03 -6.36 9.09
N VAL A 54 -8.22 -6.84 9.46
CA VAL A 54 -8.86 -6.45 10.73
C VAL A 54 -8.08 -7.00 11.93
N VAL A 55 -7.73 -8.28 11.93
CA VAL A 55 -7.00 -8.91 13.04
C VAL A 55 -5.63 -8.24 13.28
N PRO A 56 -4.74 -8.07 12.28
CA PRO A 56 -3.48 -7.36 12.47
C PRO A 56 -3.67 -5.92 12.96
N LEU A 57 -4.67 -5.20 12.46
CA LEU A 57 -4.96 -3.82 12.87
C LEU A 57 -5.36 -3.74 14.35
N VAL A 58 -6.24 -4.64 14.81
CA VAL A 58 -6.66 -4.71 16.20
C VAL A 58 -5.47 -5.03 17.10
N ILE A 59 -4.66 -6.03 16.74
CA ILE A 59 -3.45 -6.39 17.50
C ILE A 59 -2.49 -5.20 17.59
N ALA A 60 -2.22 -4.53 16.46
CA ALA A 60 -1.34 -3.37 16.42
C ALA A 60 -1.85 -2.21 17.30
N ASN A 61 -3.16 -1.94 17.27
CA ASN A 61 -3.76 -0.88 18.07
C ASN A 61 -3.73 -1.18 19.57
N VAL A 62 -4.06 -2.41 19.97
CA VAL A 62 -3.98 -2.85 21.37
C VAL A 62 -2.54 -2.79 21.87
N TRP A 63 -1.59 -3.29 21.08
CA TRP A 63 -0.17 -3.26 21.40
C TRP A 63 0.35 -1.84 21.54
N ARG A 64 0.01 -0.95 20.59
CA ARG A 64 0.37 0.47 20.63
C ARG A 64 -0.17 1.14 21.90
N ASN A 65 -1.44 0.92 22.22
CA ASN A 65 -2.05 1.48 23.42
C ASN A 65 -1.36 0.98 24.69
N ALA A 66 -0.98 -0.30 24.75
CA ALA A 66 -0.22 -0.84 25.88
C ALA A 66 1.17 -0.19 26.03
N LEU A 67 1.90 0.00 24.92
CA LEU A 67 3.21 0.64 24.92
C LEU A 67 3.18 2.11 25.35
N LEU A 68 2.10 2.83 25.00
CA LEU A 68 1.94 4.25 25.31
C LEU A 68 1.56 4.54 26.78
N ARG A 69 1.17 3.52 27.57
CA ARG A 69 0.75 3.71 28.97
C ARG A 69 1.92 4.09 29.89
N GLY A 70 1.87 5.24 30.55
CA GLY A 70 2.87 5.69 31.54
C GLY A 70 3.83 6.77 30.99
N GLU A 71 4.61 7.40 31.87
CA GLU A 71 5.38 8.62 31.57
C GLU A 71 6.38 8.50 30.41
N HIS A 72 6.91 7.31 30.15
CA HIS A 72 7.87 7.05 29.06
C HIS A 72 7.28 6.22 27.91
N GLY A 73 5.96 6.30 27.69
CA GLY A 73 5.27 5.54 26.65
C GLY A 73 5.81 5.80 25.24
N TYR A 74 6.06 7.06 24.89
CA TYR A 74 6.56 7.44 23.57
C TYR A 74 7.96 6.86 23.28
N LEU A 75 8.89 6.96 24.24
CA LEU A 75 10.25 6.42 24.09
C LEU A 75 10.27 4.89 23.96
N ARG A 76 9.33 4.19 24.61
CA ARG A 76 9.18 2.74 24.44
C ARG A 76 8.61 2.38 23.08
N LEU A 77 7.59 3.10 22.62
CA LEU A 77 7.04 2.91 21.28
C LEU A 77 8.13 3.10 20.22
N GLN A 78 8.90 4.18 20.32
CA GLN A 78 10.00 4.46 19.38
C GLN A 78 11.02 3.33 19.34
N ARG A 79 11.49 2.85 20.51
CA ARG A 79 12.42 1.69 20.58
C ARG A 79 11.86 0.43 19.95
N VAL A 80 10.56 0.16 20.12
CA VAL A 80 9.92 -1.01 19.50
C VAL A 80 9.85 -0.84 17.99
N LEU A 81 9.47 0.33 17.50
CA LEU A 81 9.42 0.63 16.06
C LEU A 81 10.81 0.47 15.42
N ASP A 82 11.86 0.99 16.05
CA ASP A 82 13.23 0.87 15.56
C ASP A 82 13.69 -0.61 15.49
N ARG A 83 13.25 -1.43 16.45
CA ARG A 83 13.53 -2.88 16.47
C ARG A 83 12.72 -3.64 15.41
N MET A 84 11.48 -3.22 15.13
CA MET A 84 10.61 -3.88 14.16
C MET A 84 10.91 -3.49 12.71
N HIS A 85 11.52 -2.32 12.47
CA HIS A 85 11.90 -1.88 11.13
C HIS A 85 12.70 -2.93 10.32
N PRO A 86 13.80 -3.52 10.82
CA PRO A 86 14.51 -4.57 10.08
C PRO A 86 13.69 -5.85 9.89
N VAL A 87 12.80 -6.19 10.83
CA VAL A 87 11.91 -7.36 10.71
C VAL A 87 10.90 -7.17 9.58
N SER A 88 10.29 -5.98 9.48
CA SER A 88 9.38 -5.62 8.39
C SER A 88 10.09 -5.70 7.04
N LEU A 89 11.30 -5.15 6.95
CA LEU A 89 12.10 -5.20 5.73
C LEU A 89 12.45 -6.65 5.33
N LEU A 90 12.85 -7.48 6.29
CA LEU A 90 13.09 -8.91 6.06
C LEU A 90 11.82 -9.63 5.59
N ALA A 91 10.67 -9.34 6.18
CA ALA A 91 9.39 -9.92 5.77
C ALA A 91 9.03 -9.53 4.33
N LEU A 92 9.15 -8.25 3.98
CA LEU A 92 8.91 -7.75 2.61
C LEU A 92 9.83 -8.42 1.59
N LEU A 93 11.13 -8.50 1.90
CA LEU A 93 12.09 -9.18 1.03
C LEU A 93 11.83 -10.67 0.93
N THR A 94 11.44 -11.32 2.02
CA THR A 94 11.10 -12.75 2.02
C THR A 94 9.90 -13.00 1.13
N THR A 95 8.83 -12.20 1.24
CA THR A 95 7.67 -12.28 0.35
C THR A 95 8.06 -12.10 -1.10
N LEU A 96 8.93 -11.12 -1.40
CA LEU A 96 9.43 -10.89 -2.76
C LEU A 96 10.19 -12.11 -3.30
N VAL A 97 11.13 -12.63 -2.53
CA VAL A 97 11.94 -13.81 -2.92
C VAL A 97 11.04 -15.04 -3.11
N LEU A 98 10.07 -15.26 -2.23
CA LEU A 98 9.12 -16.37 -2.36
C LEU A 98 8.23 -16.22 -3.60
N LEU A 99 7.70 -15.02 -3.86
CA LEU A 99 6.85 -14.77 -5.01
C LEU A 99 7.60 -15.02 -6.33
N PHE A 100 8.81 -14.48 -6.46
CA PHE A 100 9.65 -14.71 -7.64
C PHE A 100 10.18 -16.14 -7.71
N GLY A 101 10.49 -16.76 -6.57
CA GLY A 101 10.95 -18.15 -6.50
C GLY A 101 9.88 -19.13 -6.96
N PHE A 102 8.64 -18.95 -6.53
CA PHE A 102 7.52 -19.81 -6.94
C PHE A 102 7.04 -19.54 -8.36
N GLN A 103 7.26 -18.34 -8.91
CA GLN A 103 6.89 -17.99 -10.28
C GLN A 103 8.06 -18.08 -11.28
N GLY A 104 9.23 -18.59 -10.85
CA GLY A 104 10.48 -18.57 -11.62
C GLY A 104 10.39 -19.26 -12.99
N ASP A 105 9.77 -20.44 -13.06
CA ASP A 105 9.63 -21.19 -14.31
C ASP A 105 8.73 -20.45 -15.31
N GLN A 106 7.60 -19.90 -14.85
CA GLN A 106 6.75 -19.03 -15.68
C GLN A 106 7.50 -17.79 -16.19
N ILE A 107 8.35 -17.19 -15.33
CA ILE A 107 9.12 -16.00 -15.69
C ILE A 107 10.07 -16.28 -16.87
N ILE A 108 10.74 -17.43 -16.85
CA ILE A 108 11.65 -17.82 -17.92
C ILE A 108 10.88 -18.27 -19.17
N ALA A 109 9.75 -18.95 -19.00
CA ALA A 109 8.94 -19.46 -20.11
C ALA A 109 8.19 -18.38 -20.89
N GLN A 110 7.82 -17.26 -20.25
CA GLN A 110 6.93 -16.25 -20.84
C GLN A 110 7.48 -14.79 -20.76
N PRO A 111 8.71 -14.52 -21.24
CA PRO A 111 9.34 -13.20 -21.11
C PRO A 111 8.57 -12.11 -21.85
N LEU A 112 7.98 -12.43 -23.00
CA LEU A 112 7.21 -11.45 -23.80
C LEU A 112 5.95 -10.98 -23.06
N ILE A 113 5.27 -11.88 -22.35
CA ILE A 113 4.06 -11.56 -21.58
C ILE A 113 4.43 -10.63 -20.42
N ILE A 114 5.54 -10.92 -19.74
CA ILE A 114 6.04 -10.05 -18.67
C ILE A 114 6.35 -8.65 -19.18
N VAL A 115 7.04 -8.53 -20.31
CA VAL A 115 7.32 -7.21 -20.92
C VAL A 115 6.02 -6.51 -21.31
N LEU A 116 5.06 -7.24 -21.89
CA LEU A 116 3.77 -6.69 -22.29
C LEU A 116 2.94 -6.18 -21.11
N LEU A 117 3.03 -6.81 -19.93
CA LEU A 117 2.39 -6.34 -18.69
C LEU A 117 3.20 -5.21 -18.04
N ALA A 118 4.52 -5.34 -18.00
CA ALA A 118 5.41 -4.38 -17.34
C ALA A 118 5.42 -3.02 -18.02
N VAL A 119 5.40 -2.94 -19.35
CA VAL A 119 5.45 -1.67 -20.08
C VAL A 119 4.26 -0.75 -19.76
N PRO A 120 2.99 -1.20 -19.85
CA PRO A 120 1.84 -0.41 -19.43
C PRO A 120 1.90 0.02 -17.98
N ILE A 121 2.31 -0.88 -17.07
CA ILE A 121 2.43 -0.57 -15.63
C ILE A 121 3.49 0.52 -15.42
N LEU A 122 4.66 0.41 -16.05
CA LEU A 122 5.71 1.42 -15.96
C LEU A 122 5.22 2.76 -16.48
N ILE A 123 4.59 2.79 -17.66
CA ILE A 123 4.03 4.02 -18.22
C ILE A 123 3.00 4.63 -17.27
N GLN A 124 2.08 3.83 -16.73
CA GLN A 124 1.06 4.28 -15.78
C GLN A 124 1.70 4.90 -14.53
N VAL A 125 2.71 4.24 -13.95
CA VAL A 125 3.42 4.70 -12.75
C VAL A 125 4.16 6.02 -13.03
N PHE A 126 4.91 6.12 -14.12
CA PHE A 126 5.61 7.36 -14.49
C PHE A 126 4.65 8.50 -14.84
N PHE A 127 3.54 8.18 -15.51
CA PHE A 127 2.53 9.16 -15.86
C PHE A 127 1.80 9.69 -14.62
N ASN A 128 1.29 8.81 -13.74
CA ASN A 128 0.59 9.23 -12.53
C ASN A 128 1.50 10.00 -11.58
N SER A 129 2.73 9.54 -11.38
CA SER A 129 3.72 10.23 -10.55
C SER A 129 4.12 11.59 -11.14
N GLY A 130 4.34 11.66 -12.45
CA GLY A 130 4.63 12.89 -13.16
C GLY A 130 3.47 13.89 -13.10
N LEU A 131 2.24 13.43 -13.34
CA LEU A 131 1.04 14.24 -13.26
C LEU A 131 0.81 14.77 -11.83
N ALA A 132 0.92 13.91 -10.81
CA ALA A 132 0.82 14.30 -9.41
C ALA A 132 1.87 15.35 -9.03
N TYR A 133 3.11 15.21 -9.52
CA TYR A 133 4.18 16.19 -9.31
C TYR A 133 3.90 17.52 -10.03
N LEU A 134 3.48 17.48 -11.29
CA LEU A 134 3.18 18.67 -12.10
C LEU A 134 1.98 19.44 -11.58
N LEU A 135 0.92 18.75 -11.14
CA LEU A 135 -0.25 19.38 -10.51
C LEU A 135 0.13 20.07 -9.20
N ASN A 136 0.94 19.42 -8.35
CA ASN A 136 1.46 20.08 -7.14
C ASN A 136 2.30 21.32 -7.47
N ARG A 137 3.11 21.26 -8.53
CA ARG A 137 3.89 22.42 -9.01
C ARG A 137 2.99 23.54 -9.56
N ALA A 138 1.91 23.20 -10.27
CA ALA A 138 0.95 24.16 -10.82
C ALA A 138 0.20 24.93 -9.72
N VAL A 139 -0.11 24.26 -8.61
CA VAL A 139 -0.75 24.86 -7.42
C VAL A 139 0.28 25.57 -6.51
N ARG A 140 1.56 25.65 -6.90
CA ARG A 140 2.69 26.19 -6.12
C ARG A 140 2.86 25.53 -4.74
N SER A 141 2.50 24.26 -4.65
CA SER A 141 2.70 23.46 -3.44
C SER A 141 4.19 23.30 -3.15
N PRO A 142 4.64 23.45 -1.90
CA PRO A 142 6.04 23.30 -1.54
C PRO A 142 6.55 21.88 -1.83
N HIS A 143 7.84 21.75 -2.16
CA HIS A 143 8.45 20.50 -2.61
C HIS A 143 8.31 19.34 -1.60
N CYS A 144 8.18 19.66 -0.31
CA CYS A 144 7.89 18.73 0.79
C CYS A 144 6.51 18.03 0.69
N ILE A 145 5.61 18.52 -0.19
CA ILE A 145 4.27 17.95 -0.45
C ILE A 145 4.24 17.27 -1.82
N ALA A 146 4.97 17.83 -2.80
CA ALA A 146 5.05 17.29 -4.16
C ALA A 146 5.76 15.92 -4.23
N GLY A 147 6.83 15.73 -3.46
CA GLY A 147 7.57 14.47 -3.40
C GLY A 147 6.72 13.30 -2.86
N PRO A 148 6.09 13.43 -1.69
CA PRO A 148 5.16 12.43 -1.16
C PRO A 148 3.97 12.12 -2.08
N SER A 149 3.36 13.15 -2.67
CA SER A 149 2.22 12.96 -3.56
C SER A 149 2.59 12.18 -4.82
N ALA A 150 3.78 12.41 -5.37
CA ALA A 150 4.26 11.65 -6.52
C ALA A 150 4.56 10.19 -6.18
N LEU A 151 5.06 9.91 -4.97
CA LEU A 151 5.29 8.55 -4.48
C LEU A 151 3.97 7.81 -4.21
N ILE A 152 2.95 8.50 -3.71
CA ILE A 152 1.62 7.92 -3.50
C ILE A 152 0.91 7.69 -4.84
N GLY A 153 0.97 8.65 -5.77
CA GLY A 153 0.44 8.48 -7.12
C GLY A 153 1.15 7.37 -7.92
N ALA A 154 2.39 7.03 -7.55
CA ALA A 154 3.14 5.88 -8.07
C ALA A 154 2.81 4.57 -7.33
N SER A 155 2.36 4.64 -6.08
CA SER A 155 2.21 3.50 -5.20
C SER A 155 0.82 2.90 -5.36
N ASN A 156 0.72 1.88 -6.21
CA ASN A 156 -0.41 0.97 -6.23
C ASN A 156 -0.24 0.05 -5.02
N PHE A 157 -0.68 0.49 -3.83
CA PHE A 157 -0.25 -0.18 -2.61
C PHE A 157 -0.68 -1.66 -2.57
N PHE A 158 -1.73 -2.09 -3.29
CA PHE A 158 -1.94 -3.49 -3.73
C PHE A 158 -2.91 -3.55 -4.93
N ASP A 159 -2.39 -3.89 -6.12
CA ASP A 159 -3.17 -4.51 -7.22
C ASP A 159 -2.72 -5.98 -7.32
#